data_AF-A0ABD6C9I2-F1
#
_entry.id   AF-A0ABD6C9I2-F1
#
_cell.length_a   1.000
_cell.length_b   1.000
_cell.length_c   1.000
_cell.angle_alpha   90.00
_cell.angle_beta   90.00
_cell.angle_gamma   90.00
#
_symmetry.space_group_name_H-M   'P 1'
#
loop_
_entity.id
_entity.type
_entity.pdbx_description
1 polymer ?
#
loop_
_entity_poly.entity_id
_entity_poly.type
_entity_poly.pdbx_seq_one_letter_code
_entity_poly.pdbx_strand_id
1 'polypeptide(L)'
;MTDELVNRIDASLEKDEAQLKEDLPGLLDEIAGQERSLIADNPEVFSRVVGRMEAIDIESFYADEPEAADQFQDLLWTGVNLLVENEPSIQEQITTDIVANFEADDCPMAGHLQVDASEETVTGGAGLADDPDLVLTGPADTLTALITGGTDPIQGFMTQEYELDGSVQKGTQLASVMGEITDSVPNQHAAD
;
A
#
# COMPACT_ATOMS: atom_id res chain seq x y z
N MET A 1 18.31 -11.12 2.56
CA MET A 1 18.45 -10.08 3.59
C MET A 1 19.34 -10.55 4.73
N THR A 2 19.97 -9.67 5.53
CA THR A 2 20.75 -10.06 6.71
C THR A 2 19.92 -10.01 7.99
N ASP A 3 20.18 -10.92 8.93
CA ASP A 3 19.56 -10.88 10.28
C ASP A 3 19.83 -9.53 10.99
N GLU A 4 20.95 -8.88 10.67
CA GLU A 4 21.30 -7.56 11.20
C GLU A 4 20.32 -6.47 10.75
N LEU A 5 19.90 -6.47 9.47
CA LEU A 5 18.91 -5.51 8.98
C LEU A 5 17.54 -5.74 9.63
N VAL A 6 17.10 -6.99 9.76
CA VAL A 6 15.84 -7.34 10.43
C VAL A 6 15.82 -6.83 11.87
N ASN A 7 16.88 -7.10 12.65
CA ASN A 7 16.96 -6.65 14.03
C ASN A 7 16.98 -5.12 14.14
N ARG A 8 17.55 -4.41 13.17
CA ARG A 8 17.55 -2.94 13.12
C ARG A 8 16.18 -2.37 12.81
N ILE A 9 15.46 -2.97 11.86
CA ILE A 9 14.07 -2.63 11.57
C ILE A 9 13.25 -2.80 12.85
N ASP A 10 13.29 -3.98 13.47
CA ASP A 10 12.54 -4.26 14.70
C ASP A 10 12.86 -3.26 15.83
N ALA A 11 14.14 -2.95 16.05
CA ALA A 11 14.56 -2.01 17.09
C ALA A 11 14.08 -0.57 16.82
N SER A 12 13.96 -0.16 15.56
CA SER A 12 13.45 1.16 15.20
C SER A 12 11.93 1.24 15.33
N LEU A 13 11.20 0.18 14.94
CA LEU A 13 9.75 0.10 15.08
C LEU A 13 9.27 0.18 16.55
N GLU A 14 10.12 -0.18 17.50
CA GLU A 14 9.89 -0.05 18.95
C GLU A 14 10.08 1.36 19.50
N LYS A 15 10.66 2.28 18.73
CA LYS A 15 10.87 3.67 19.13
C LYS A 15 9.57 4.48 19.06
N ASP A 16 9.60 5.65 19.71
CA ASP A 16 8.53 6.63 19.58
C ASP A 16 8.44 7.18 18.14
N GLU A 17 7.30 7.80 17.82
CA GLU A 17 7.01 8.27 16.45
C GLU A 17 8.07 9.25 15.92
N ALA A 18 8.56 10.17 16.76
CA ALA A 18 9.53 11.17 16.34
C ALA A 18 10.87 10.52 15.97
N GLN A 19 11.33 9.56 16.77
CA GLN A 19 12.55 8.81 16.49
C GLN A 19 12.38 7.84 15.31
N LEU A 20 11.19 7.25 15.17
CA LEU A 20 10.88 6.38 14.03
C LEU A 20 10.92 7.18 12.72
N LYS A 21 10.31 8.38 12.68
CA LYS A 21 10.39 9.29 11.53
C LYS A 21 11.84 9.64 11.16
N GLU A 22 12.71 9.84 12.15
CA GLU A 22 14.15 10.11 11.91
C GLU A 22 14.90 8.91 11.34
N ASP A 23 14.58 7.69 11.80
CA ASP A 23 15.26 6.46 11.36
C ASP A 23 14.75 5.93 10.01
N LEU A 24 13.47 6.14 9.70
CA LEU A 24 12.75 5.52 8.58
C LEU A 24 13.43 5.72 7.22
N PRO A 25 13.87 6.93 6.83
CA PRO A 25 14.55 7.13 5.55
C PRO A 25 15.77 6.20 5.39
N GLY A 26 16.60 6.09 6.44
CA GLY A 26 17.78 5.23 6.40
C GLY A 26 17.43 3.74 6.38
N LEU A 27 16.32 3.33 6.99
CA LEU A 27 15.84 1.95 6.93
C LEU A 27 15.30 1.59 5.55
N LEU A 28 14.50 2.48 4.95
CA LEU A 28 13.93 2.28 3.62
C LEU A 28 15.02 2.24 2.55
N ASP A 29 16.06 3.08 2.66
CA ASP A 29 17.26 3.01 1.82
C ASP A 29 17.97 1.64 1.89
N GLU A 30 18.01 1.01 3.07
CA GLU A 30 18.62 -0.31 3.25
C GLU A 30 17.72 -1.46 2.77
N ILE A 31 16.40 -1.26 2.83
CA ILE A 31 15.39 -2.18 2.31
C ILE A 31 15.32 -2.11 0.78
N ALA A 32 15.65 -0.96 0.19
CA ALA A 32 15.60 -0.74 -1.26
C ALA A 32 16.35 -1.83 -2.05
N GLY A 33 15.66 -2.47 -2.99
CA GLY A 33 16.17 -3.60 -3.77
C GLY A 33 16.18 -4.96 -3.04
N GLN A 34 15.69 -5.01 -1.80
CA GLN A 34 15.54 -6.21 -0.97
C GLN A 34 14.10 -6.41 -0.48
N GLU A 35 13.14 -5.59 -0.91
CA GLU A 35 11.73 -5.58 -0.50
C GLU A 35 11.12 -6.98 -0.59
N ARG A 36 11.31 -7.63 -1.75
CA ARG A 36 10.77 -8.98 -1.99
C ARG A 36 11.36 -10.03 -1.04
N SER A 37 12.65 -9.92 -0.68
CA SER A 37 13.29 -10.81 0.32
C SER A 37 12.80 -10.49 1.72
N LEU A 38 12.59 -9.21 2.06
CA LEU A 38 11.99 -8.81 3.33
C LEU A 38 10.61 -9.44 3.51
N ILE A 39 9.72 -9.27 2.53
CA ILE A 39 8.34 -9.74 2.61
C ILE A 39 8.27 -11.27 2.60
N ALA A 40 9.02 -11.94 1.71
CA ALA A 40 8.97 -13.40 1.59
C ALA A 40 9.65 -14.14 2.75
N ASP A 41 10.79 -13.64 3.22
CA ASP A 41 11.57 -14.31 4.27
C ASP A 41 11.12 -13.90 5.68
N ASN A 42 10.54 -12.70 5.83
CA ASN A 42 10.17 -12.10 7.12
C ASN A 42 8.80 -11.38 7.06
N PRO A 43 7.70 -12.10 6.76
CA PRO A 43 6.37 -11.50 6.61
C PRO A 43 5.88 -10.77 7.87
N GLU A 44 6.24 -11.26 9.06
CA GLU A 44 5.90 -10.62 10.33
C GLU A 44 6.54 -9.23 10.48
N VAL A 45 7.79 -9.09 10.01
CA VAL A 45 8.53 -7.81 10.04
C VAL A 45 7.88 -6.83 9.08
N PHE A 46 7.54 -7.28 7.87
CA PHE A 46 6.80 -6.47 6.90
C PHE A 46 5.46 -5.97 7.49
N SER A 47 4.65 -6.86 8.07
CA SER A 47 3.39 -6.46 8.71
C SER A 47 3.58 -5.44 9.83
N ARG A 48 4.66 -5.54 10.62
CA ARG A 48 4.99 -4.55 11.65
C ARG A 48 5.42 -3.20 11.05
N VAL A 49 6.16 -3.19 9.94
CA VAL A 49 6.52 -1.95 9.23
C VAL A 49 5.24 -1.26 8.76
N VAL A 50 4.36 -1.97 8.05
CA VAL A 50 3.08 -1.42 7.57
C VAL A 50 2.26 -0.86 8.72
N GLY A 51 2.03 -1.65 9.78
CA GLY A 51 1.21 -1.21 10.92
C GLY A 51 1.81 -0.04 11.72
N ARG A 52 3.14 0.14 11.73
CA ARG A 52 3.74 1.34 12.36
C ARG A 52 3.63 2.57 11.48
N MET A 53 3.67 2.40 10.16
CA MET A 53 3.51 3.48 9.19
C MET A 53 2.08 4.00 9.13
N GLU A 54 1.08 3.13 9.26
CA GLU A 54 -0.32 3.54 9.43
C GLU A 54 -0.57 4.34 10.72
N ALA A 55 0.28 4.15 11.73
CA ALA A 55 0.18 4.85 13.01
C ALA A 55 0.95 6.20 13.02
N ILE A 56 1.67 6.52 11.94
CA ILE A 56 2.38 7.79 11.78
C ILE A 56 1.43 8.81 11.14
N ASP A 57 1.54 10.08 11.53
CA ASP A 57 0.95 11.19 10.78
C ASP A 57 1.56 11.26 9.36
N ILE A 58 0.80 10.73 8.38
CA ILE A 58 1.20 10.57 6.97
C ILE A 58 1.40 11.94 6.32
N GLU A 59 0.51 12.91 6.57
CA GLU A 59 0.63 14.28 6.04
C GLU A 59 1.97 14.90 6.45
N SER A 60 2.31 14.83 7.73
CA SER A 60 3.61 15.31 8.24
C SER A 60 4.78 14.53 7.66
N PHE A 61 4.65 13.21 7.51
CA PHE A 61 5.73 12.38 6.97
C PHE A 61 6.05 12.73 5.51
N TYR A 62 5.05 12.90 4.65
CA TYR A 62 5.26 13.34 3.26
C TYR A 62 5.82 14.76 3.17
N ALA A 63 5.46 15.64 4.11
CA ALA A 63 5.99 17.00 4.15
C ALA A 63 7.47 17.06 4.55
N ASP A 64 7.87 16.22 5.51
CA ASP A 64 9.22 16.22 6.08
C ASP A 64 10.19 15.33 5.26
N GLU A 65 9.74 14.17 4.78
CA GLU A 65 10.57 13.12 4.16
C GLU A 65 9.91 12.52 2.89
N PRO A 66 9.71 13.31 1.82
CA PRO A 66 8.97 12.86 0.63
C PRO A 66 9.60 11.67 -0.10
N GLU A 67 10.93 11.59 -0.17
CA GLU A 67 11.62 10.45 -0.82
C GLU A 67 11.40 9.15 -0.03
N ALA A 68 11.41 9.21 1.30
CA ALA A 68 11.12 8.06 2.15
C ALA A 68 9.64 7.65 2.05
N ALA A 69 8.74 8.61 1.89
CA ALA A 69 7.33 8.35 1.66
C ALA A 69 7.07 7.58 0.35
N ASP A 70 7.75 7.99 -0.73
CA ASP A 70 7.71 7.28 -2.02
C ASP A 70 8.26 5.84 -1.89
N GLN A 71 9.41 5.68 -1.23
CA GLN A 71 10.00 4.35 -0.98
C GLN A 71 9.08 3.44 -0.17
N PHE A 72 8.32 4.00 0.77
CA PHE A 72 7.34 3.25 1.54
C PHE A 72 6.17 2.78 0.65
N GLN A 73 5.68 3.61 -0.27
CA GLN A 73 4.67 3.18 -1.24
C GLN A 73 5.16 2.03 -2.10
N ASP A 74 6.40 2.09 -2.59
CA ASP A 74 6.99 1.00 -3.39
C ASP A 74 7.10 -0.31 -2.59
N LEU A 75 7.43 -0.21 -1.29
CA LEU A 75 7.43 -1.36 -0.38
C LEU A 75 6.02 -1.94 -0.20
N LEU A 76 4.99 -1.11 0.00
CA LEU A 76 3.60 -1.54 0.11
C LEU A 76 3.14 -2.27 -1.16
N TRP A 77 3.39 -1.69 -2.34
CA TRP A 77 3.00 -2.30 -3.60
C TRP A 77 3.74 -3.60 -3.90
N THR A 78 5.00 -3.71 -3.47
CA THR A 78 5.72 -5.00 -3.55
C THR A 78 5.05 -6.07 -2.69
N GLY A 79 4.56 -5.70 -1.50
CA GLY A 79 3.78 -6.58 -0.63
C GLY A 79 2.48 -7.04 -1.26
N VAL A 80 1.71 -6.11 -1.83
CA VAL A 80 0.45 -6.40 -2.54
C VAL A 80 0.70 -7.34 -3.73
N ASN A 81 1.71 -7.06 -4.56
CA ASN A 81 2.03 -7.92 -5.70
C ASN A 81 2.39 -9.35 -5.25
N LEU A 82 3.22 -9.48 -4.21
CA LEU A 82 3.55 -10.79 -3.65
C LEU A 82 2.33 -11.53 -3.11
N LEU A 83 1.38 -10.84 -2.48
CA LEU A 83 0.14 -11.46 -2.01
C LEU A 83 -0.66 -12.00 -3.20
N VAL A 84 -0.85 -11.19 -4.24
CA VAL A 84 -1.56 -11.56 -5.47
C VAL A 84 -0.92 -12.78 -6.14
N GLU A 85 0.41 -12.80 -6.27
CA GLU A 85 1.14 -13.92 -6.86
C GLU A 85 0.97 -15.25 -6.11
N ASN A 86 0.67 -15.19 -4.81
CA ASN A 86 0.56 -16.37 -3.95
C ASN A 86 -0.88 -16.79 -3.64
N GLU A 87 -1.88 -15.96 -3.96
CA GLU A 87 -3.30 -16.20 -3.65
C GLU A 87 -4.15 -16.33 -4.93
N PRO A 88 -4.43 -17.56 -5.39
CA PRO A 88 -5.21 -17.80 -6.61
C PRO A 88 -6.61 -17.17 -6.61
N SER A 89 -7.24 -17.00 -5.44
CA SER A 89 -8.55 -16.34 -5.34
C SER A 89 -8.51 -14.88 -5.78
N ILE A 90 -7.40 -14.19 -5.53
CA ILE A 90 -7.18 -12.81 -5.98
C ILE A 90 -6.98 -12.81 -7.50
N GLN A 91 -6.15 -13.73 -8.02
CA GLN A 91 -5.88 -13.88 -9.45
C GLN A 91 -7.17 -14.15 -10.25
N GLU A 92 -8.08 -14.96 -9.72
CA GLU A 92 -9.39 -15.23 -10.34
C GLU A 92 -10.28 -13.96 -10.48
N GLN A 93 -10.04 -12.91 -9.68
CA GLN A 93 -10.71 -11.61 -9.85
C GLN A 93 -10.06 -10.73 -10.92
N ILE A 94 -8.83 -11.03 -11.33
CA ILE A 94 -8.09 -10.21 -12.29
C ILE A 94 -8.53 -10.55 -13.71
N THR A 95 -9.60 -9.89 -14.16
CA THR A 95 -10.26 -10.19 -15.44
C THR A 95 -10.22 -9.06 -16.45
N THR A 96 -9.71 -7.88 -16.07
CA THR A 96 -9.65 -6.69 -16.91
C THR A 96 -8.46 -5.82 -16.52
N ASP A 97 -7.79 -5.27 -17.52
CA ASP A 97 -6.70 -4.32 -17.31
C ASP A 97 -7.22 -3.01 -16.72
N ILE A 98 -6.57 -2.53 -15.66
CA ILE A 98 -6.95 -1.31 -14.96
C ILE A 98 -5.69 -0.54 -14.59
N VAL A 99 -5.63 0.73 -14.98
CA VAL A 99 -4.66 1.70 -14.44
C VAL A 99 -5.40 2.68 -13.53
N ALA A 100 -5.00 2.76 -12.27
CA ALA A 100 -5.62 3.64 -11.28
C ALA A 100 -4.57 4.55 -10.65
N ASN A 101 -4.90 5.83 -10.51
CA ASN A 101 -4.13 6.79 -9.72
C ASN A 101 -4.82 7.06 -8.38
N PHE A 102 -4.02 7.25 -7.34
CA PHE A 102 -4.43 7.67 -6.01
C PHE A 102 -3.78 9.02 -5.72
N GLU A 103 -4.60 10.03 -5.43
CA GLU A 103 -4.16 11.40 -5.21
C GLU A 103 -4.70 11.91 -3.87
N ALA A 104 -3.82 12.16 -2.91
CA ALA A 104 -4.22 12.75 -1.65
C ALA A 104 -4.61 14.23 -1.86
N ASP A 105 -5.67 14.68 -1.19
CA ASP A 105 -6.12 16.08 -1.25
C ASP A 105 -5.60 16.96 -0.08
N ASP A 106 -5.00 16.31 0.92
CA ASP A 106 -4.44 16.91 2.12
C ASP A 106 -2.90 16.96 2.13
N CYS A 107 -2.22 16.12 1.35
CA CYS A 107 -0.76 16.14 1.21
C CYS A 107 -0.28 15.80 -0.21
N PRO A 108 1.02 15.92 -0.53
CA PRO A 108 1.58 15.63 -1.85
C PRO A 108 1.58 14.14 -2.24
N MET A 109 0.99 13.25 -1.43
CA MET A 109 0.96 11.81 -1.70
C MET A 109 0.25 11.53 -3.02
N ALA A 110 0.98 10.85 -3.91
CA ALA A 110 0.50 10.41 -5.20
C ALA A 110 1.04 9.01 -5.47
N GLY A 111 0.19 8.09 -5.88
CA GLY A 111 0.58 6.73 -6.22
C GLY A 111 -0.25 6.19 -7.37
N HIS A 112 0.18 5.05 -7.91
CA HIS A 112 -0.56 4.37 -8.95
C HIS A 112 -0.57 2.87 -8.72
N LEU A 113 -1.54 2.23 -9.38
CA LEU A 113 -1.71 0.79 -9.46
C LEU A 113 -2.03 0.41 -10.89
N GLN A 114 -1.48 -0.71 -11.32
CA GLN A 114 -1.79 -1.37 -12.57
C GLN A 114 -2.16 -2.83 -12.32
N VAL A 115 -3.36 -3.20 -12.76
CA VAL A 115 -3.86 -4.58 -12.84
C VAL A 115 -3.65 -5.08 -14.26
N ASP A 116 -2.97 -6.21 -14.43
CA ASP A 116 -2.78 -6.88 -15.72
C ASP A 116 -3.60 -8.17 -15.78
N ALA A 117 -4.61 -8.20 -16.65
CA ALA A 117 -5.51 -9.34 -16.80
C ALA A 117 -4.84 -10.56 -17.47
N SER A 118 -3.76 -10.34 -18.21
CA SER A 118 -3.08 -11.40 -18.96
C SER A 118 -2.01 -12.10 -18.14
N GLU A 119 -1.35 -11.35 -17.25
CA GLU A 119 -0.34 -11.85 -16.32
C GLU A 119 -0.94 -12.21 -14.95
N GLU A 120 -2.19 -11.82 -14.68
CA GLU A 120 -2.86 -12.00 -13.39
C GLU A 120 -2.08 -11.35 -12.23
N THR A 121 -1.54 -10.15 -12.48
CA THR A 121 -0.68 -9.40 -11.55
C THR A 121 -1.30 -8.06 -11.16
N VAL A 122 -0.87 -7.58 -10.00
CA VAL A 122 -1.13 -6.21 -9.53
C VAL A 122 0.21 -5.59 -9.20
N THR A 123 0.54 -4.49 -9.86
CA THR A 123 1.75 -3.70 -9.62
C THR A 123 1.36 -2.28 -9.24
N GLY A 124 2.30 -1.53 -8.68
CA GLY A 124 2.08 -0.14 -8.32
C GLY A 124 3.38 0.50 -7.86
N GLY A 125 3.30 1.78 -7.55
CA GLY A 125 4.43 2.54 -7.04
C GLY A 125 4.05 3.97 -6.69
N ALA A 126 5.05 4.72 -6.25
CA ALA A 126 4.93 6.16 -6.08
C ALA A 126 4.75 6.89 -7.41
N GLY A 127 4.11 8.06 -7.33
CA GLY A 127 3.80 8.90 -8.49
C GLY A 127 2.60 8.40 -9.31
N LEU A 128 2.22 9.22 -10.30
CA LEU A 128 1.04 8.99 -11.13
C LEU A 128 1.39 8.23 -12.40
N ALA A 129 0.52 7.30 -12.80
CA ALA A 129 0.57 6.69 -14.11
C ALA A 129 -0.02 7.65 -15.17
N ASP A 130 0.52 7.57 -16.38
CA ASP A 130 -0.04 8.26 -17.55
C ASP A 130 -1.35 7.58 -18.00
N ASP A 131 -2.32 8.39 -18.44
CA ASP A 131 -3.62 7.95 -18.98
C ASP A 131 -4.37 6.93 -18.07
N PRO A 132 -4.66 7.28 -16.80
CA PRO A 132 -5.35 6.37 -15.89
C PRO A 132 -6.79 6.10 -16.34
N ASP A 133 -7.28 4.89 -16.09
CA ASP A 133 -8.70 4.54 -16.22
C ASP A 133 -9.54 5.10 -15.07
N LEU A 134 -8.91 5.25 -13.91
CA LEU A 134 -9.51 5.65 -12.64
C LEU A 134 -8.61 6.64 -11.91
N VAL A 135 -9.22 7.65 -11.30
CA VAL A 135 -8.53 8.54 -10.35
C VAL A 135 -9.31 8.52 -9.05
N LEU A 136 -8.65 8.11 -7.97
CA LEU A 136 -9.18 8.10 -6.62
C LEU A 136 -8.59 9.30 -5.87
N THR A 137 -9.44 10.15 -5.32
CA THR A 137 -9.02 11.36 -4.59
C THR A 137 -9.65 11.42 -3.21
N GLY A 138 -8.86 11.72 -2.18
CA GLY A 138 -9.35 11.85 -0.82
C GLY A 138 -8.21 12.03 0.19
N PRO A 139 -8.47 11.96 1.50
CA PRO A 139 -7.44 12.10 2.53
C PRO A 139 -6.38 10.99 2.43
N ALA A 140 -5.11 11.31 2.70
CA ALA A 140 -4.00 10.37 2.62
C ALA A 140 -4.19 9.12 3.49
N ASP A 141 -4.74 9.29 4.69
CA ASP A 141 -5.07 8.19 5.61
C ASP A 141 -6.11 7.24 4.99
N THR A 142 -7.14 7.79 4.34
CA THR A 142 -8.18 7.01 3.65
C THR A 142 -7.59 6.24 2.48
N LEU A 143 -6.79 6.88 1.64
CA LEU A 143 -6.17 6.23 0.47
C LEU A 143 -5.17 5.14 0.89
N THR A 144 -4.42 5.37 1.97
CA THR A 144 -3.51 4.37 2.54
C THR A 144 -4.30 3.17 3.08
N ALA A 145 -5.38 3.43 3.82
CA ALA A 145 -6.25 2.38 4.35
C ALA A 145 -6.93 1.55 3.25
N LEU A 146 -7.22 2.12 2.07
CA LEU A 146 -7.70 1.36 0.92
C LEU A 146 -6.67 0.33 0.43
N ILE A 147 -5.38 0.71 0.41
CA ILE A 147 -4.30 -0.15 -0.08
C ILE A 147 -3.95 -1.24 0.93
N THR A 148 -3.93 -0.90 2.22
CA THR A 148 -3.56 -1.82 3.30
C THR A 148 -4.71 -2.70 3.78
N GLY A 149 -5.93 -2.44 3.32
CA GLY A 149 -7.14 -3.18 3.71
C GLY A 149 -7.80 -2.69 5.01
N GLY A 150 -7.42 -1.50 5.50
CA GLY A 150 -8.11 -0.82 6.60
C GLY A 150 -9.49 -0.27 6.23
N THR A 151 -9.75 -0.05 4.93
CA THR A 151 -11.03 0.45 4.40
C THR A 151 -11.54 -0.43 3.26
N ASP A 152 -12.79 -0.89 3.36
CA ASP A 152 -13.49 -1.53 2.23
C ASP A 152 -13.74 -0.50 1.12
N PRO A 153 -13.27 -0.73 -0.12
CA PRO A 153 -13.39 0.25 -1.19
C PRO A 153 -14.85 0.62 -1.53
N ILE A 154 -15.77 -0.35 -1.47
CA ILE A 154 -17.17 -0.09 -1.81
C ILE A 154 -17.81 0.77 -0.70
N GLN A 155 -17.57 0.46 0.57
CA GLN A 155 -18.05 1.25 1.69
C GLN A 155 -17.48 2.66 1.66
N GLY A 156 -16.15 2.82 1.53
CA GLY A 156 -15.50 4.13 1.51
C GLY A 156 -16.03 5.04 0.40
N PHE A 157 -16.30 4.48 -0.78
CA PHE A 157 -16.95 5.23 -1.86
C PHE A 157 -18.41 5.60 -1.52
N MET A 158 -19.19 4.67 -0.98
CA MET A 158 -20.60 4.93 -0.62
C MET A 158 -20.74 5.94 0.52
N THR A 159 -19.81 5.98 1.47
CA THR A 159 -19.76 6.93 2.57
C THR A 159 -19.12 8.26 2.20
N GLN A 160 -18.62 8.40 0.97
CA GLN A 160 -17.94 9.60 0.45
C GLN A 160 -16.66 9.93 1.22
N GLU A 161 -15.93 8.90 1.67
CA GLU A 161 -14.59 9.06 2.26
C GLU A 161 -13.56 9.39 1.19
N TYR A 162 -13.82 9.02 -0.07
CA TYR A 162 -13.03 9.40 -1.23
C TYR A 162 -13.92 9.55 -2.48
N GLU A 163 -13.42 10.26 -3.47
CA GLU A 163 -14.02 10.44 -4.79
C GLU A 163 -13.39 9.48 -5.81
N LEU A 164 -14.19 9.02 -6.78
CA LEU A 164 -13.73 8.19 -7.89
C LEU A 164 -14.14 8.86 -9.21
N ASP A 165 -13.15 9.23 -10.02
CA ASP A 165 -13.35 9.63 -11.41
C ASP A 165 -12.95 8.50 -12.37
N GLY A 166 -13.59 8.45 -13.54
CA GLY A 166 -13.33 7.46 -14.58
C GLY A 166 -14.40 6.38 -14.72
N SER A 167 -13.99 5.18 -15.13
CA SER A 167 -14.92 4.10 -15.49
C SER A 167 -15.52 3.40 -14.26
N VAL A 168 -16.80 3.62 -13.98
CA VAL A 168 -17.54 2.93 -12.90
C VAL A 168 -17.41 1.41 -12.96
N GLN A 169 -17.40 0.83 -14.18
CA GLN A 169 -17.22 -0.60 -14.36
C GLN A 169 -15.84 -1.06 -13.89
N LYS A 170 -14.78 -0.35 -14.28
CA LYS A 170 -13.41 -0.66 -13.84
C LYS A 170 -13.25 -0.39 -12.33
N GLY A 171 -13.86 0.67 -11.80
CA GLY A 171 -13.88 0.94 -10.36
C GLY A 171 -14.51 -0.19 -9.54
N THR A 172 -15.62 -0.76 -10.03
CA THR A 172 -16.26 -1.92 -9.38
C THR A 172 -15.35 -3.15 -9.43
N GLN A 173 -14.69 -3.38 -10.56
CA GLN A 173 -13.76 -4.51 -10.70
C GLN A 173 -12.52 -4.35 -9.80
N LEU A 174 -11.96 -3.15 -9.74
CA LEU A 174 -10.84 -2.82 -8.86
C LEU A 174 -11.23 -3.04 -7.39
N ALA A 175 -12.43 -2.61 -6.98
CA ALA A 175 -12.94 -2.83 -5.64
C ALA A 175 -13.03 -4.33 -5.28
N SER A 176 -13.41 -5.19 -6.23
CA SER A 176 -13.40 -6.65 -6.02
C SER A 176 -11.99 -7.21 -5.82
N VAL A 177 -11.02 -6.78 -6.64
CA VAL A 177 -9.61 -7.20 -6.49
C VAL A 177 -9.05 -6.73 -5.14
N MET A 178 -9.27 -5.46 -4.79
CA MET A 178 -8.81 -4.88 -3.53
C MET A 178 -9.51 -5.49 -2.30
N GLY A 179 -10.78 -5.87 -2.42
CA GLY A 179 -11.51 -6.60 -1.38
C GLY A 179 -10.90 -7.96 -1.08
N GLU A 180 -10.61 -8.76 -2.11
CA GLU A 180 -9.95 -10.06 -1.91
C GLU A 180 -8.53 -9.92 -1.37
N ILE A 181 -7.78 -8.89 -1.78
CA ILE A 181 -6.48 -8.53 -1.18
C ILE A 181 -6.65 -8.29 0.32
N THR A 182 -7.62 -7.46 0.71
CA THR A 182 -7.91 -7.11 2.11
C THR A 182 -8.26 -8.34 2.94
N ASP A 183 -9.09 -9.24 2.40
CA ASP A 183 -9.49 -10.49 3.08
C ASP A 183 -8.32 -11.49 3.20
N SER A 184 -7.33 -11.40 2.31
CA SER A 184 -6.16 -12.28 2.26
C SER A 184 -4.98 -11.76 3.08
N VAL A 185 -4.94 -10.48 3.43
CA VAL A 185 -3.99 -9.96 4.41
C VAL A 185 -4.34 -10.57 5.77
N PRO A 186 -3.38 -11.21 6.49
CA PRO A 186 -3.63 -11.77 7.81
C PRO A 186 -4.03 -10.67 8.79
N ASN A 187 -5.34 -10.49 8.93
CA ASN A 187 -5.95 -9.45 9.73
C ASN A 187 -5.57 -9.66 11.21
N GLN A 188 -4.74 -8.76 11.77
CA GLN A 188 -4.54 -8.68 13.22
C GLN A 188 -5.73 -8.06 13.95
N HIS A 189 -6.80 -7.67 13.24
CA HIS A 189 -8.07 -7.28 13.84
C HIS A 189 -9.05 -8.46 13.98
N ALA A 190 -8.60 -9.53 14.64
CA ALA A 190 -9.51 -10.42 15.37
C ALA A 190 -9.65 -9.89 16.81
N ALA A 191 -10.36 -8.78 16.98
CA ALA A 191 -10.83 -8.34 18.28
C ALA A 191 -12.09 -7.48 18.14
N ASP A 192 -13.25 -8.14 18.13
CA ASP A 192 -14.27 -7.96 19.16
C ASP A 192 -15.26 -9.15 19.18
#